data_AF-A0AAQ3C0B6-F1
#
_entry.id   AF-A0AAQ3C0B6-F1
#
_cell.length_a   1.000
_cell.length_b   1.000
_cell.length_c   1.000
_cell.angle_alpha   90.00
_cell.angle_beta   90.00
_cell.angle_gamma   90.00
#
_symmetry.space_group_name_H-M   'P 1'
#
loop_
_entity.id
_entity.type
_entity.pdbx_description
1 polymer ?
#
loop_
_entity_poly.entity_id
_entity_poly.type
_entity_poly.pdbx_seq_one_letter_code
_entity_poly.pdbx_strand_id
1 'polypeptide(L)'
;MTERASAYFPDPTVVFHILNAKFVQQAEDDAATPPAAREVIYYSLAIGHHLGVIDCLKPYLSLPLSDYRAWIAQLEAGEARRKLEGVLRFGEIGIDISHIHTLACALDRALPAMTPPQQAWSRSLIDALQLIENEPTIYLMVKRHNG
;
A
#
# COMPACT_ATOMS: atom_id res chain seq x y z
N MET A 1 18.09 30.98 -26.01
CA MET A 1 17.56 29.64 -26.32
C MET A 1 17.45 28.89 -25.01
N THR A 2 16.26 28.40 -24.68
CA THR A 2 15.67 28.41 -23.33
C THR A 2 16.07 27.20 -22.47
N GLU A 3 17.13 27.29 -21.67
CA GLU A 3 17.46 26.31 -20.60
C GLU A 3 16.89 26.77 -19.24
N ARG A 4 15.57 27.01 -19.20
CA ARG A 4 14.88 27.40 -17.96
C ARG A 4 14.09 26.21 -17.38
N ALA A 5 14.50 25.81 -16.17
CA ALA A 5 13.67 25.18 -15.15
C ALA A 5 13.17 23.74 -15.39
N SER A 6 14.07 22.75 -15.43
CA SER A 6 13.73 21.44 -14.86
C SER A 6 13.96 21.50 -13.35
N ALA A 7 13.09 22.27 -12.67
CA ALA A 7 13.05 22.28 -11.22
C ALA A 7 12.85 20.85 -10.72
N TYR A 8 13.54 20.52 -9.64
CA TYR A 8 13.45 19.28 -8.88
C TYR A 8 12.00 19.05 -8.43
N PHE A 9 11.19 18.44 -9.29
CA PHE A 9 9.94 17.82 -8.90
C PHE A 9 10.28 16.38 -8.56
N PRO A 10 10.13 15.93 -7.30
CA PRO A 10 10.34 14.53 -6.95
C PRO A 10 9.47 13.66 -7.86
N ASP A 11 9.99 12.52 -8.33
CA ASP A 11 9.14 11.57 -9.07
C ASP A 11 7.94 11.25 -8.17
N PRO A 12 6.70 11.42 -8.64
CA PRO A 12 5.54 11.06 -7.85
C PRO A 12 5.67 9.60 -7.41
N THR A 13 5.31 9.29 -6.16
CA THR A 13 5.45 7.95 -5.61
C THR A 13 4.08 7.30 -5.44
N VAL A 14 4.06 5.98 -5.48
CA VAL A 14 2.88 5.18 -5.12
C VAL A 14 3.19 4.47 -3.81
N VAL A 15 2.28 4.60 -2.85
CA VAL A 15 2.44 4.08 -1.50
C VAL A 15 1.25 3.20 -1.15
N PHE A 16 1.53 2.02 -0.64
CA PHE A 16 0.56 1.06 -0.13
C PHE A 16 0.55 1.14 1.39
N HIS A 17 -0.62 1.37 1.96
CA HIS A 17 -0.85 1.40 3.40
C HIS A 17 -1.78 0.25 3.77
N ILE A 18 -1.41 -0.52 4.79
CA ILE A 18 -2.31 -1.50 5.39
C ILE A 18 -3.11 -0.79 6.46
N LEU A 19 -4.43 -0.82 6.37
CA LEU A 19 -5.34 -0.19 7.32
C LEU A 19 -6.19 -1.26 8.00
N ASN A 20 -6.41 -1.11 9.30
CA ASN A 20 -7.28 -1.98 10.07
C ASN A 20 -8.50 -1.20 10.54
N ALA A 21 -9.70 -1.66 10.18
CA ALA A 21 -10.95 -1.02 10.54
C ALA A 21 -11.12 -0.84 12.06
N LYS A 22 -10.59 -1.75 12.89
CA LYS A 22 -10.67 -1.64 14.36
C LYS A 22 -9.88 -0.45 14.93
N PHE A 23 -8.78 -0.04 14.28
CA PHE A 23 -7.96 1.09 14.73
C PHE A 23 -8.51 2.44 14.28
N VAL A 24 -9.25 2.49 13.15
CA VAL A 24 -9.89 3.73 12.66
C VAL A 24 -10.99 4.17 13.62
N GLN A 25 -11.84 3.25 14.11
CA GLN A 25 -12.87 3.57 15.09
C GLN A 25 -12.30 3.99 16.45
N GLN A 26 -11.16 3.44 16.88
CA GLN A 26 -10.53 3.80 18.15
C GLN A 26 -9.91 5.21 18.11
N ALA A 27 -9.42 5.68 16.95
CA ALA A 27 -8.94 7.04 16.75
C ALA A 27 -10.09 8.08 16.78
N GLU A 28 -11.29 7.71 16.34
CA GLU A 28 -12.49 8.56 16.45
C GLU A 28 -12.99 8.65 17.90
N ASP A 29 -12.86 7.58 18.69
CA ASP A 29 -13.17 7.56 20.14
C ASP A 29 -12.12 8.33 20.97
N ASP A 30 -10.87 8.43 20.48
CA ASP A 30 -9.77 9.18 21.12
C ASP A 30 -9.95 10.72 21.07
N ALA A 31 -10.99 11.21 20.38
CA ALA A 31 -11.43 12.60 20.47
C ALA A 31 -11.95 12.98 21.88
N ALA A 32 -12.15 11.99 22.76
CA ALA A 32 -12.58 12.18 24.15
C ALA A 32 -11.48 11.94 25.21
N THR A 33 -10.21 11.78 24.83
CA THR A 33 -9.12 11.48 25.78
C THR A 33 -8.31 12.75 26.14
N PRO A 34 -8.21 13.15 27.43
CA PRO A 34 -7.48 14.33 27.85
C PRO A 34 -5.95 14.25 27.59
N PRO A 35 -5.30 15.39 27.33
CA PRO A 35 -3.96 15.48 26.71
C PRO A 35 -2.78 14.93 27.53
N ALA A 36 -2.99 14.48 28.77
CA ALA A 36 -1.92 14.00 29.66
C ALA A 36 -1.52 12.53 29.45
N ALA A 37 -2.17 11.79 28.56
CA ALA A 37 -1.91 10.36 28.32
C ALA A 37 -1.40 10.04 26.90
N ARG A 38 -1.00 11.04 26.10
CA ARG A 38 -0.48 10.81 24.73
C ARG A 38 0.98 10.36 24.67
N GLU A 39 1.76 10.53 25.73
CA GLU A 39 3.20 10.24 25.70
C GLU A 39 3.59 8.81 26.12
N VAL A 40 2.69 8.01 26.69
CA VAL A 40 3.02 6.64 27.14
C VAL A 40 2.67 5.58 26.08
N ILE A 41 1.82 5.89 25.11
CA ILE A 41 1.40 4.95 24.05
C ILE A 41 2.51 4.73 23.02
N TYR A 42 3.37 5.73 22.78
CA TYR A 42 4.44 5.66 21.76
C TYR A 42 5.62 4.74 22.15
N TYR A 43 5.81 4.48 23.44
CA TYR A 43 6.96 3.71 23.95
C TYR A 43 6.69 2.24 24.25
N SER A 44 5.48 1.75 23.99
CA SER A 44 5.19 0.30 23.93
C SER A 44 5.16 -0.23 22.49
N LEU A 45 5.65 0.56 21.53
CA LEU A 45 5.75 0.18 20.11
C LEU A 45 7.19 -0.21 19.70
N ALA A 46 8.04 -0.44 20.69
CA ALA A 46 9.34 -1.06 20.52
C ALA A 46 9.27 -2.41 21.24
N ILE A 47 9.61 -3.49 20.54
CA ILE A 47 9.54 -4.89 21.00
C ILE A 47 8.16 -5.54 20.78
N GLY A 48 7.76 -5.60 19.51
CA GLY A 48 6.78 -6.55 18.98
C GLY A 48 7.38 -7.36 17.83
N HIS A 49 8.60 -7.86 18.00
CA HIS A 49 9.26 -8.79 17.09
C HIS A 49 8.60 -10.17 17.29
N HIS A 50 7.45 -10.43 16.62
CA HIS A 50 7.10 -11.68 15.91
C HIS A 50 5.60 -11.98 15.70
N LEU A 51 4.63 -11.39 16.42
CA LEU A 51 3.20 -11.56 16.15
C LEU A 51 2.41 -10.36 16.74
N GLY A 52 1.59 -9.64 15.95
CA GLY A 52 0.36 -9.03 16.50
C GLY A 52 0.21 -7.52 16.71
N VAL A 53 0.93 -6.62 16.01
CA VAL A 53 0.47 -5.22 15.81
C VAL A 53 0.85 -4.75 14.41
N ILE A 54 -0.11 -4.69 13.49
CA ILE A 54 0.09 -4.04 12.20
C ILE A 54 0.07 -2.54 12.48
N ASP A 55 1.22 -1.91 12.32
CA ASP A 55 1.38 -0.46 12.37
C ASP A 55 0.69 0.14 11.13
N CYS A 56 -0.62 0.35 11.26
CA CYS A 56 -1.52 0.69 10.14
C CYS A 56 -1.17 2.05 9.48
N LEU A 57 -0.26 2.81 10.07
CA LEU A 57 0.14 4.12 9.59
C LEU A 57 1.48 4.11 8.83
N LYS A 58 2.18 2.98 8.80
CA LYS A 58 3.44 2.85 8.06
C LYS A 58 3.22 2.39 6.62
N PRO A 59 3.98 2.93 5.65
CA PRO A 59 3.94 2.47 4.28
C PRO A 59 4.44 1.02 4.22
N TYR A 60 3.60 0.12 3.72
CA TYR A 60 3.92 -1.29 3.54
C TYR A 60 4.79 -1.52 2.30
N LEU A 61 4.50 -0.79 1.22
CA LEU A 61 5.26 -0.80 -0.02
C LEU A 61 5.26 0.62 -0.59
N SER A 62 6.41 1.11 -1.04
CA SER A 62 6.54 2.40 -1.70
C SER A 62 7.50 2.29 -2.87
N LEU A 63 7.10 2.83 -4.02
CA LEU A 63 7.88 2.81 -5.24
C LEU A 63 7.60 4.05 -6.12
N PRO A 64 8.55 4.46 -6.99
CA PRO A 64 8.32 5.52 -7.96
C PRO A 64 7.13 5.22 -8.89
N LEU A 65 6.41 6.24 -9.33
CA LEU A 65 5.23 6.08 -10.20
C LEU A 65 5.63 5.47 -11.55
N SER A 66 6.81 5.83 -12.03
CA SER A 66 7.42 5.28 -13.25
C SER A 66 7.58 3.76 -13.16
N ASP A 67 8.15 3.28 -12.05
CA ASP A 67 8.32 1.86 -11.76
C ASP A 67 6.99 1.14 -11.54
N TYR A 68 6.05 1.77 -10.82
CA TYR A 68 4.70 1.25 -10.63
C TYR A 68 3.97 1.01 -11.96
N ARG A 69 4.10 1.95 -12.90
CA ARG A 69 3.52 1.82 -14.25
C ARG A 69 4.15 0.66 -15.03
N ALA A 70 5.48 0.54 -14.98
CA ALA A 70 6.20 -0.54 -15.65
C ALA A 70 5.86 -1.91 -15.07
N TRP A 71 5.65 -1.98 -13.75
CA TRP A 71 5.25 -3.18 -13.03
C TRP A 71 3.84 -3.64 -13.42
N ILE A 72 2.85 -2.74 -13.39
CA ILE A 72 1.46 -3.07 -13.78
C ILE A 72 1.35 -3.47 -15.24
N ALA A 73 2.20 -2.93 -16.11
CA ALA A 73 2.21 -3.29 -17.52
C ALA A 73 2.53 -4.78 -17.76
N GLN A 74 3.18 -5.46 -16.80
CA GLN A 74 3.45 -6.91 -16.85
C GLN A 74 2.21 -7.76 -16.57
N LEU A 75 1.15 -7.18 -15.98
CA LEU A 75 -0.09 -7.90 -15.75
C LEU A 75 -0.87 -8.06 -17.05
N GLU A 76 -1.47 -9.24 -17.20
CA GLU A 76 -2.42 -9.52 -18.28
C GLU A 76 -3.59 -8.51 -18.26
N ALA A 77 -4.15 -8.24 -19.42
CA ALA A 77 -5.36 -7.43 -19.51
C ALA A 77 -6.50 -8.13 -18.77
N GLY A 78 -7.06 -7.45 -17.76
CA GLY A 78 -8.11 -8.02 -16.92
C GLY A 78 -8.44 -7.13 -15.73
N GLU A 79 -9.26 -7.65 -14.82
CA GLU A 79 -9.75 -6.91 -13.66
C GLU A 79 -8.63 -6.50 -12.70
N ALA A 80 -7.67 -7.39 -12.44
CA ALA A 80 -6.51 -7.10 -11.59
C ALA A 80 -5.72 -5.88 -12.07
N ARG A 81 -5.36 -5.87 -13.36
CA ARG A 81 -4.66 -4.74 -13.98
C ARG A 81 -5.51 -3.47 -13.93
N ARG A 82 -6.79 -3.54 -14.31
CA ARG A 82 -7.70 -2.39 -14.28
C ARG A 82 -7.84 -1.79 -12.87
N LYS A 83 -7.86 -2.64 -11.85
CA LYS A 83 -7.93 -2.21 -10.45
C LYS A 83 -6.68 -1.41 -10.06
N LEU A 84 -5.49 -1.96 -10.30
CA LEU A 84 -4.23 -1.30 -9.95
C LEU A 84 -3.97 -0.05 -10.83
N GLU A 85 -4.37 -0.07 -12.10
CA GLU A 85 -4.37 1.13 -12.96
C GLU A 85 -5.30 2.23 -12.43
N GLY A 86 -6.28 1.90 -11.61
CA GLY A 86 -7.17 2.84 -10.93
C GLY A 86 -6.40 3.92 -10.16
N VAL A 87 -5.26 3.58 -9.54
CA VAL A 87 -4.40 4.56 -8.83
C VAL A 87 -3.96 5.68 -9.75
N LEU A 88 -3.65 5.35 -11.01
CA LEU A 88 -3.18 6.33 -11.99
C LEU A 88 -4.29 7.30 -12.40
N ARG A 89 -5.55 6.85 -12.37
CA ARG A 89 -6.73 7.60 -12.81
C ARG A 89 -7.35 8.42 -11.68
N PHE A 90 -7.51 7.81 -10.51
CA PHE A 90 -8.24 8.39 -9.37
C PHE A 90 -7.32 8.97 -8.29
N GLY A 91 -6.02 8.66 -8.33
CA GLY A 91 -5.05 9.09 -7.31
C GLY A 91 -5.00 8.15 -6.10
N GLU A 92 -6.07 7.42 -5.81
CA GLU A 92 -6.10 6.38 -4.77
C GLU A 92 -7.09 5.27 -5.10
N ILE A 93 -6.85 4.07 -4.55
CA ILE A 93 -7.79 2.94 -4.57
C ILE A 93 -7.76 2.20 -3.23
N GLY A 94 -8.90 1.60 -2.85
CA GLY A 94 -8.97 0.59 -1.81
C GLY A 94 -8.94 -0.83 -2.39
N ILE A 95 -8.20 -1.72 -1.75
CA ILE A 95 -8.14 -3.16 -2.01
C ILE A 95 -8.59 -3.88 -0.74
N ASP A 96 -9.70 -4.58 -0.82
CA ASP A 96 -10.29 -5.36 0.27
C ASP A 96 -10.33 -6.86 -0.08
N ILE A 97 -10.94 -7.66 0.80
CA ILE A 97 -11.08 -9.11 0.65
C ILE A 97 -11.67 -9.56 -0.70
N SER A 98 -12.54 -8.76 -1.32
CA SER A 98 -13.17 -9.10 -2.62
C SER A 98 -12.16 -9.12 -3.78
N HIS A 99 -10.99 -8.53 -3.60
CA HIS A 99 -9.97 -8.38 -4.64
C HIS A 99 -8.81 -9.38 -4.51
N ILE A 100 -8.71 -10.09 -3.38
CA ILE A 100 -7.55 -10.93 -3.04
C ILE A 100 -7.26 -11.97 -4.13
N HIS A 101 -8.25 -12.81 -4.43
CA HIS A 101 -8.05 -13.93 -5.35
C HIS A 101 -7.65 -13.45 -6.75
N THR A 102 -8.36 -12.46 -7.28
CA THR A 102 -8.10 -11.88 -8.60
C THR A 102 -6.70 -11.26 -8.69
N LEU A 103 -6.25 -10.54 -7.65
CA LEU A 103 -4.93 -9.92 -7.63
C LEU A 103 -3.82 -10.96 -7.43
N ALA A 104 -3.96 -11.88 -6.48
CA ALA A 104 -2.96 -12.90 -6.19
C ALA A 104 -2.70 -13.78 -7.41
N CYS A 105 -3.75 -14.29 -8.07
CA CYS A 105 -3.61 -15.11 -9.27
C CYS A 105 -3.04 -14.36 -10.48
N ALA A 106 -3.29 -13.04 -10.60
CA ALA A 106 -2.71 -12.24 -11.67
C ALA A 106 -1.23 -11.94 -11.42
N LEU A 107 -0.85 -11.65 -10.18
CA LEU A 107 0.53 -11.41 -9.78
C LEU A 107 1.38 -12.67 -9.91
N ASP A 108 0.89 -13.81 -9.42
CA ASP A 108 1.58 -15.09 -9.47
C ASP A 108 1.91 -15.52 -10.91
N ARG A 109 0.92 -15.40 -11.82
CA ARG A 109 1.13 -15.69 -13.25
C ARG A 109 2.12 -14.76 -13.93
N ALA A 110 2.20 -13.51 -13.49
CA ALA A 110 3.10 -12.51 -14.08
C ALA A 110 4.52 -12.54 -13.50
N LEU A 111 4.74 -13.16 -12.32
CA LEU A 111 6.05 -13.27 -11.66
C LEU A 111 7.20 -13.72 -12.57
N PRO A 112 7.05 -14.76 -13.43
CA PRO A 112 8.16 -15.24 -14.26
C PRO A 112 8.65 -14.23 -15.29
N ALA A 113 7.79 -13.31 -15.74
CA ALA A 113 8.12 -12.28 -16.74
C ALA A 113 8.65 -10.98 -16.12
N MET A 114 8.55 -10.84 -14.81
CA MET A 114 8.92 -9.63 -14.08
C MET A 114 10.43 -9.54 -13.80
N THR A 115 10.94 -8.31 -13.75
CA THR A 115 12.31 -8.04 -13.28
C THR A 115 12.47 -8.34 -11.79
N PRO A 116 13.69 -8.51 -11.26
CA PRO A 116 13.87 -8.81 -9.83
C PRO A 116 13.21 -7.78 -8.87
N PRO A 117 13.27 -6.45 -9.12
CA PRO A 117 12.52 -5.48 -8.33
C PRO A 117 11.00 -5.68 -8.40
N GLN A 118 10.46 -5.95 -9.60
CA GLN A 118 9.03 -6.20 -9.80
C GLN A 118 8.56 -7.47 -9.11
N GLN A 119 9.38 -8.52 -9.12
CA GLN A 119 9.10 -9.76 -8.37
C GLN A 119 9.05 -9.50 -6.87
N ALA A 120 9.96 -8.68 -6.33
CA ALA A 120 9.95 -8.31 -4.93
C ALA A 120 8.66 -7.55 -4.56
N TRP A 121 8.24 -6.57 -5.37
CA TRP A 121 6.99 -5.85 -5.15
C TRP A 121 5.75 -6.73 -5.26
N SER A 122 5.71 -7.64 -6.24
CA SER A 122 4.64 -8.63 -6.36
C SER A 122 4.55 -9.55 -5.16
N ARG A 123 5.69 -10.06 -4.65
CA ARG A 123 5.72 -10.90 -3.45
C ARG A 123 5.22 -10.14 -2.23
N SER A 124 5.72 -8.92 -2.00
CA SER A 124 5.22 -8.07 -0.92
C SER A 124 3.71 -7.82 -1.03
N LEU A 125 3.19 -7.51 -2.23
CA LEU A 125 1.75 -7.34 -2.39
C LEU A 125 0.97 -8.64 -2.11
N ILE A 126 1.47 -9.80 -2.55
CA ILE A 126 0.87 -11.10 -2.24
C ILE A 126 0.85 -11.37 -0.72
N ASP A 127 1.96 -11.11 -0.01
CA ASP A 127 2.03 -11.20 1.45
C ASP A 127 0.97 -10.29 2.11
N ALA A 128 0.79 -9.06 1.62
CA ALA A 128 -0.24 -8.15 2.14
C ALA A 128 -1.67 -8.64 1.87
N LEU A 129 -1.92 -9.27 0.72
CA LEU A 129 -3.22 -9.88 0.42
C LEU A 129 -3.51 -11.06 1.35
N GLN A 130 -2.49 -11.86 1.69
CA GLN A 130 -2.62 -12.93 2.68
C GLN A 130 -2.93 -12.39 4.08
N LEU A 131 -2.42 -11.22 4.46
CA LEU A 131 -2.80 -10.57 5.72
C LEU A 131 -4.30 -10.24 5.75
N ILE A 132 -4.86 -9.71 4.64
CA ILE A 132 -6.31 -9.44 4.53
C ILE A 132 -7.13 -10.73 4.57
N GLU A 133 -6.63 -11.81 3.95
CA GLU A 133 -7.32 -13.12 3.97
C GLU A 133 -7.43 -13.67 5.40
N ASN A 134 -6.36 -13.56 6.19
CA ASN A 134 -6.34 -14.02 7.58
C ASN A 134 -7.11 -13.08 8.53
N GLU A 135 -7.15 -11.79 8.23
CA GLU A 135 -7.88 -10.80 9.03
C GLU A 135 -8.72 -9.87 8.12
N PRO A 136 -10.00 -10.22 7.86
CA PRO A 136 -10.84 -9.53 6.86
C PRO A 136 -11.23 -8.09 7.24
N THR A 137 -10.90 -7.63 8.45
CA THR A 137 -11.06 -6.24 8.88
C THR A 137 -9.92 -5.34 8.37
N ILE A 138 -8.89 -5.94 7.77
CA ILE A 138 -7.79 -5.24 7.12
C ILE A 138 -8.19 -4.88 5.69
N TYR A 139 -7.74 -3.72 5.21
CA TYR A 139 -7.75 -3.38 3.79
C TYR A 139 -6.48 -2.63 3.42
N LEU A 140 -6.15 -2.63 2.13
CA LEU A 140 -5.01 -1.93 1.57
C LEU A 140 -5.49 -0.64 0.90
N MET A 141 -4.90 0.49 1.29
CA MET A 141 -5.07 1.77 0.62
C MET A 141 -3.84 2.05 -0.23
N VAL A 142 -4.02 2.21 -1.53
CA VAL A 142 -2.92 2.52 -2.46
C VAL A 142 -3.10 3.95 -2.94
N LYS A 143 -2.13 4.80 -2.64
CA LYS A 143 -2.20 6.25 -2.90
C LYS A 143 -1.02 6.72 -3.72
N ARG A 144 -1.30 7.60 -4.68
CA ARG A 144 -0.28 8.37 -5.39
C ARG A 144 0.02 9.65 -4.63
N HIS A 145 1.28 9.85 -4.29
CA HIS A 145 1.80 11.11 -3.77
C HIS A 145 2.45 11.88 -4.92
N ASN A 146 1.89 13.05 -5.22
CA ASN A 146 2.58 14.01 -6.09
C ASN A 146 3.65 14.68 -5.22
N GLY A 147 4.92 14.58 -5.63
CA GLY A 147 6.05 15.20 -4.93
C GLY A 147 5.96 16.71 -4.84
#